data_AF-A0A959EVD6-F1
#
_entry.id   AF-A0A959EVD6-F1
#
_cell.length_a   1.000
_cell.length_b   1.000
_cell.length_c   1.000
_cell.angle_alpha   90.00
_cell.angle_beta   90.00
_cell.angle_gamma   90.00
#
_symmetry.space_group_name_H-M   'P 1'
#
loop_
_entity.id
_entity.type
_entity.pdbx_description
1 polymer ?
#
loop_
_entity_poly.entity_id
_entity_poly.type
_entity_poly.pdbx_seq_one_letter_code
_entity_poly.pdbx_strand_id
1 'polypeptide(L)'
;AGVQTVFHFDLDGPGGGQFTLQVDDGKAEVLEGLQGTPRCTVSGKDEDVMALVDGNVNPLMAILSGKIKISDPGELLKYAKVFGLM
;
A
#
# COMPACT_ATOMS: atom_id res chain seq x y z
N ALA A 1 -1.82 19.79 -10.26
CA ALA A 1 -2.78 19.49 -9.19
C ALA A 1 -2.06 18.59 -8.19
N GLY A 2 -2.20 18.89 -6.90
CA GLY A 2 -1.58 18.12 -5.84
C GLY A 2 -2.02 16.67 -5.84
N VAL A 3 -1.13 15.82 -5.34
CA VAL A 3 -1.36 14.39 -5.22
C VAL A 3 -2.01 14.15 -3.85
N GLN A 4 -3.28 13.75 -3.83
CA GLN A 4 -4.05 13.48 -2.61
C GLN A 4 -4.64 12.06 -2.63
N THR A 5 -4.28 11.25 -1.63
CA THR A 5 -4.81 9.88 -1.48
C THR A 5 -4.69 9.39 -0.04
N VAL A 6 -5.46 8.36 0.27
CA VAL A 6 -5.41 7.64 1.53
C VAL A 6 -5.31 6.16 1.20
N PHE A 7 -4.24 5.51 1.65
CA PHE A 7 -4.04 4.08 1.55
C PHE A 7 -4.19 3.45 2.94
N HIS A 8 -4.94 2.35 3.02
CA HIS A 8 -4.98 1.50 4.20
C HIS A 8 -4.10 0.28 3.98
N PHE A 9 -3.31 -0.08 4.98
CA PHE A 9 -2.53 -1.31 5.03
C PHE A 9 -3.05 -2.15 6.18
N ASP A 10 -3.58 -3.33 5.87
CA ASP A 10 -4.07 -4.30 6.84
C ASP A 10 -3.21 -5.55 6.72
N LEU A 11 -2.15 -5.58 7.53
CA LEU A 11 -1.07 -6.53 7.40
C LEU A 11 -1.17 -7.62 8.47
N ASP A 12 -1.12 -8.88 8.03
CA ASP A 12 -1.02 -10.03 8.90
C ASP A 12 0.45 -10.32 9.26
N GLY A 13 0.69 -10.98 10.39
CA GLY A 13 2.02 -11.45 10.77
C GLY A 13 2.60 -10.76 12.01
N PRO A 14 3.78 -11.19 12.47
CA PRO A 14 4.39 -10.71 13.71
C PRO A 14 4.84 -9.25 13.66
N GLY A 15 5.18 -8.73 12.47
CA GLY A 15 5.38 -7.29 12.22
C GLY A 15 4.19 -6.62 11.54
N GLY A 16 3.05 -7.33 11.45
CA GLY A 16 1.82 -6.83 10.87
C GLY A 16 1.12 -5.81 11.77
N GLY A 17 -0.04 -5.36 11.30
CA GLY A 17 -0.82 -4.32 11.93
C GLY A 17 -1.62 -3.53 10.91
N GLN A 18 -2.38 -2.57 11.44
CA GLN A 18 -3.17 -1.65 10.64
C GLN A 18 -2.47 -0.31 10.57
N PHE A 19 -2.33 0.21 9.35
CA PHE A 19 -1.69 1.49 9.10
C PHE A 19 -2.45 2.28 8.05
N THR A 20 -2.37 3.59 8.15
CA THR A 20 -2.92 4.52 7.16
C THR A 20 -1.79 5.37 6.62
N LEU A 21 -1.62 5.37 5.30
CA LEU A 21 -0.77 6.33 4.62
C LEU A 21 -1.66 7.42 4.01
N GLN A 22 -1.48 8.65 4.47
CA GLN A 22 -2.11 9.81 3.87
C GLN A 22 -1.07 10.59 3.07
N VAL A 23 -1.38 10.88 1.80
CA VAL A 23 -0.58 11.79 0.97
C VAL A 23 -1.41 13.03 0.70
N ASP A 24 -0.85 14.19 0.97
CA ASP A 24 -1.44 15.50 0.66
C ASP A 24 -0.35 16.47 0.19
N ASP A 25 -0.52 17.03 -1.01
CA ASP A 25 0.39 18.01 -1.62
C ASP A 25 1.87 17.63 -1.53
N GLY A 26 2.18 16.34 -1.78
CA GLY A 26 3.54 15.82 -1.79
C GLY A 26 4.14 15.56 -0.40
N LYS A 27 3.36 15.74 0.68
CA LYS A 27 3.69 15.26 2.02
C LYS A 27 3.00 13.92 2.24
N ALA A 28 3.76 12.95 2.74
CA ALA A 28 3.25 11.65 3.13
C ALA A 28 3.35 11.52 4.66
N GLU A 29 2.28 11.07 5.29
CA GLU A 29 2.20 10.77 6.71
C GLU A 29 1.70 9.34 6.90
N VAL A 30 2.33 8.61 7.83
CA VAL A 30 1.90 7.28 8.23
C VAL A 30 1.32 7.36 9.63
N LEU A 31 0.09 6.87 9.77
CA LEU A 31 -0.66 6.81 11.02
C LEU A 31 -0.91 5.35 11.40
N GLU A 32 -0.89 5.06 12.69
CA GLU A 32 -1.33 3.75 13.20
C GLU A 32 -2.86 3.63 13.11
N GLY A 33 -3.32 2.41 12.81
CA GLY A 33 -4.72 2.07 12.61
C GLY A 33 -5.26 2.45 11.22
N LEU A 34 -6.52 2.08 10.99
CA LEU A 34 -7.27 2.45 9.80
C LEU A 34 -8.02 3.76 10.07
N GLN A 35 -7.53 4.86 9.51
CA GLN A 35 -8.05 6.21 9.72
C GLN A 35 -8.56 6.82 8.42
N GLY A 36 -9.68 7.55 8.51
CA GLY A 36 -10.32 8.16 7.34
C GLY A 36 -10.90 7.15 6.34
N THR A 37 -11.13 7.62 5.12
CA THR A 37 -11.70 6.79 4.04
C THR A 37 -10.59 6.45 3.04
N PRO A 38 -10.24 5.16 2.86
CA PRO A 38 -9.20 4.77 1.93
C PRO A 38 -9.70 4.90 0.49
N ARG A 39 -8.81 5.37 -0.39
CA ARG A 39 -8.92 5.21 -1.84
C ARG A 39 -8.53 3.80 -2.25
N CYS A 40 -7.61 3.19 -1.52
CA CYS A 40 -7.11 1.85 -1.75
C CYS A 40 -6.74 1.18 -0.43
N THR A 41 -6.99 -0.11 -0.33
CA THR A 41 -6.60 -0.96 0.79
C THR A 41 -5.67 -2.04 0.25
N VAL A 42 -4.54 -2.22 0.92
CA VAL A 42 -3.55 -3.26 0.67
C VAL A 42 -3.58 -4.21 1.86
N SER A 43 -3.79 -5.50 1.61
CA SER A 43 -3.76 -6.51 2.67
C SER A 43 -2.99 -7.74 2.25
N GLY A 44 -2.40 -8.40 3.25
CA GLY A 44 -1.50 -9.54 3.04
C GLY A 44 -0.56 -9.68 4.22
N LYS A 45 0.41 -10.59 4.11
CA LYS A 45 1.43 -10.72 5.14
C LYS A 45 2.40 -9.53 5.10
N ASP A 46 2.87 -9.13 6.28
CA ASP A 46 3.93 -8.14 6.46
C ASP A 46 5.16 -8.43 5.58
N GLU A 47 5.64 -9.68 5.59
CA GLU A 47 6.79 -10.11 4.78
C GLU A 47 6.59 -9.93 3.27
N ASP A 48 5.40 -10.26 2.75
CA ASP A 48 5.10 -10.18 1.32
C ASP A 48 4.93 -8.70 0.88
N VAL A 49 4.30 -7.87 1.71
CA VAL A 49 4.12 -6.44 1.43
C VAL A 49 5.44 -5.67 1.56
N MET A 50 6.29 -5.98 2.54
CA MET A 50 7.61 -5.38 2.64
C MET A 50 8.51 -5.76 1.46
N ALA A 51 8.49 -7.03 1.05
CA ALA A 51 9.23 -7.46 -0.13
C ALA A 51 8.76 -6.73 -1.41
N LEU A 52 7.47 -6.37 -1.49
CA LEU A 52 6.92 -5.57 -2.58
C LEU A 52 7.46 -4.14 -2.56
N VAL A 53 7.42 -3.48 -1.40
CA VAL A 53 7.91 -2.10 -1.21
C VAL A 53 9.40 -1.99 -1.48
N ASP A 54 10.18 -2.98 -1.04
CA ASP A 54 11.63 -3.06 -1.28
C ASP A 54 11.99 -3.38 -2.74
N GLY A 55 11.00 -3.71 -3.59
CA GLY A 55 11.22 -4.10 -4.99
C GLY A 55 11.81 -5.49 -5.16
N ASN A 56 11.82 -6.31 -4.11
CA ASN A 56 12.35 -7.68 -4.12
C ASN A 56 11.42 -8.69 -4.81
N VAL A 57 10.14 -8.34 -4.99
CA VAL A 57 9.16 -9.18 -5.71
C VAL A 57 8.47 -8.41 -6.81
N ASN A 58 8.09 -9.13 -7.87
CA ASN A 58 7.29 -8.56 -8.95
C ASN A 58 5.86 -8.26 -8.45
N PRO A 59 5.39 -6.99 -8.52
CA PRO A 59 4.06 -6.61 -8.04
C PRO A 59 2.92 -7.41 -8.65
N LEU A 60 2.96 -7.64 -9.96
CA LEU A 60 1.90 -8.37 -10.67
C LEU A 60 1.82 -9.81 -10.19
N MET A 61 2.96 -10.48 -9.98
CA MET A 61 2.97 -11.86 -9.48
C MET A 61 2.45 -11.97 -8.05
N ALA A 62 2.83 -11.05 -7.16
CA ALA A 62 2.35 -11.06 -5.77
C ALA A 62 0.82 -10.91 -5.70
N ILE A 63 0.26 -10.04 -6.53
CA ILE A 63 -1.19 -9.84 -6.64
C ILE A 63 -1.87 -11.07 -7.24
N LEU A 64 -1.38 -11.60 -8.36
CA LEU A 64 -1.97 -12.77 -9.03
C LEU A 64 -1.92 -14.04 -8.17
N SER A 65 -0.90 -14.19 -7.32
CA SER A 65 -0.79 -15.29 -6.37
C SER A 65 -1.76 -15.18 -5.18
N GLY A 66 -2.39 -14.01 -4.98
CA GLY A 66 -3.27 -13.73 -3.85
C GLY A 66 -2.56 -13.48 -2.52
N LYS A 67 -1.23 -13.41 -2.52
CA LYS A 67 -0.41 -13.03 -1.35
C LYS A 67 -0.66 -11.60 -0.90
N ILE A 68 -0.88 -10.73 -1.88
CA ILE A 68 -1.25 -9.33 -1.67
C ILE A 68 -2.59 -9.10 -2.35
N LYS A 69 -3.53 -8.51 -1.60
CA LYS A 69 -4.83 -8.08 -2.10
C LYS A 69 -4.86 -6.57 -2.15
N ILE A 70 -5.42 -6.04 -3.23
CA ILE A 70 -5.54 -4.60 -3.45
C ILE A 70 -7.00 -4.33 -3.84
N SER A 71 -7.65 -3.40 -3.14
CA SER A 71 -9.04 -3.04 -3.46
C SER A 71 -9.17 -2.19 -4.72
N ASP A 72 -8.21 -1.31 -4.99
CA ASP A 72 -8.15 -0.48 -6.20
C ASP A 72 -6.74 -0.50 -6.82
N PRO A 73 -6.48 -1.45 -7.74
CA PRO A 73 -5.21 -1.51 -8.47
C PRO A 73 -4.92 -0.26 -9.32
N GLY A 74 -5.95 0.45 -9.78
CA GLY A 74 -5.81 1.67 -10.58
C GLY A 74 -5.23 2.81 -9.74
N GLU A 75 -5.71 2.98 -8.51
CA GLU A 75 -5.14 3.92 -7.57
C GLU A 75 -3.71 3.51 -7.19
N LEU A 76 -3.41 2.23 -6.93
CA LEU A 76 -2.02 1.82 -6.67
C LEU A 76 -1.08 2.17 -7.84
N LEU A 77 -1.46 1.88 -9.08
CA LEU A 77 -0.65 2.15 -10.27
C LEU A 77 -0.39 3.65 -10.49
N LYS A 78 -1.38 4.49 -10.18
CA LYS A 78 -1.24 5.96 -10.25
C LYS A 78 -0.16 6.49 -9.30
N TYR A 79 0.05 5.81 -8.18
CA TYR A 79 1.04 6.16 -7.15
C TYR A 79 2.26 5.24 -7.14
N ALA A 80 2.33 4.25 -8.03
CA ALA A 80 3.41 3.26 -8.04
C ALA A 80 4.80 3.91 -8.17
N LYS A 81 4.93 5.00 -8.94
CA LYS A 81 6.18 5.78 -9.00
C LYS A 81 6.52 6.50 -7.70
N VAL A 82 5.51 6.99 -6.97
CA VAL A 82 5.69 7.62 -5.65
C VAL A 82 6.16 6.57 -4.62
N PHE A 83 5.70 5.33 -4.78
CA PHE A 83 6.07 4.19 -3.95
C PHE A 83 7.36 3.47 -4.38
N GLY A 84 8.06 3.95 -5.42
CA GLY A 84 9.29 3.31 -5.89
C GLY A 84 9.08 1.95 -6.57
N LEU A 85 7.85 1.63 -6.99
CA LEU A 85 7.51 0.38 -7.69
C LEU A 85 7.84 0.42 -9.21
N MET A 86 8.23 1.59 -9.74
CA MET A 86 8.64 1.85 -11.14
C MET A 86 9.68 2.95 -11.20
#